data_AF-A0A6N7LR03-F1
#
_entry.id   AF-A0A6N7LR03-F1
#
_cell.length_a   1.000
_cell.length_b   1.000
_cell.length_c   1.000
_cell.angle_alpha   90.00
_cell.angle_beta   90.00
_cell.angle_gamma   90.00
#
_symmetry.space_group_name_H-M   'P 1'
#
loop_
_entity.id
_entity.type
_entity.pdbx_description
1 polymer ?
#
loop_
_entity_poly.entity_id
_entity_poly.type
_entity_poly.pdbx_seq_one_letter_code
_entity_poly.pdbx_strand_id
1 'polypeptide(L)'
;MIRLIICTLLMASATMARAGDCYYYWTHQCVEVIDASQRQLQQNILISPSINYLQSDGQSCEAAAEARQQPLMERVLSAFNERAQKIRACDAPLASVTLRVFDSPRKATWYFDRTIRPSENKNVVTVDNLPPL
;
A
#
# COMPACT_ATOMS: atom_id res chain seq x y z
N MET A 1 -20.13 43.44 -5.47
CA MET A 1 -19.95 42.12 -6.11
C MET A 1 -18.48 41.81 -6.44
N ILE A 2 -17.52 42.25 -5.62
CA ILE A 2 -16.07 41.93 -5.76
C ILE A 2 -15.61 40.92 -4.69
N ARG A 3 -16.31 40.85 -3.55
CA ARG A 3 -15.98 39.93 -2.44
C ARG A 3 -16.26 38.46 -2.74
N LEU A 4 -17.11 38.13 -3.72
CA LEU A 4 -17.41 36.75 -4.09
C LEU A 4 -16.36 36.14 -5.05
N ILE A 5 -15.57 36.95 -5.73
CA ILE A 5 -14.54 36.50 -6.69
C ILE A 5 -13.25 36.11 -5.96
N ILE A 6 -12.99 36.70 -4.78
CA ILE A 6 -11.78 36.43 -4.00
C ILE A 6 -11.85 35.07 -3.29
N CYS A 7 -13.04 34.60 -2.90
CA CYS A 7 -13.19 33.28 -2.28
C CYS A 7 -13.04 32.11 -3.28
N THR A 8 -13.34 32.30 -4.57
CA THR A 8 -13.15 31.26 -5.58
C THR A 8 -11.69 31.12 -6.04
N LEU A 9 -10.87 32.19 -5.97
CA LEU A 9 -9.44 32.10 -6.33
C LEU A 9 -8.59 31.34 -5.30
N LEU A 10 -9.00 31.26 -4.04
CA LEU A 10 -8.25 30.55 -2.99
C LEU A 10 -8.48 29.02 -2.98
N MET A 11 -9.46 28.52 -3.74
CA MET A 11 -9.63 27.07 -3.97
C MET A 11 -8.88 26.56 -5.22
N ALA A 12 -8.25 27.46 -5.99
CA ALA A 12 -7.50 27.12 -7.20
C ALA A 12 -5.99 26.91 -6.96
N SER A 13 -5.53 26.87 -5.71
CA SER A 13 -4.29 26.16 -5.35
C SER A 13 -4.52 24.64 -5.38
N ALA A 14 -5.13 24.17 -6.48
CA ALA A 14 -5.13 22.78 -6.86
C ALA A 14 -3.67 22.38 -6.97
N THR A 15 -3.28 21.52 -6.04
CA THR A 15 -2.09 20.66 -6.04
C THR A 15 -1.41 20.69 -7.40
N MET A 16 -0.27 21.37 -7.51
CA MET A 16 0.58 21.19 -8.68
C MET A 16 0.98 19.73 -8.70
N ALA A 17 0.23 18.95 -9.48
CA ALA A 17 0.48 17.56 -9.75
C ALA A 17 1.76 17.54 -10.58
N ARG A 18 2.90 17.54 -9.88
CA ARG A 18 4.20 17.46 -10.52
C ARG A 18 4.38 16.02 -10.94
N ALA A 19 4.59 15.82 -12.23
CA ALA A 19 5.17 14.59 -12.73
C ALA A 19 6.40 14.26 -11.88
N GLY A 20 6.38 13.11 -11.22
CA GLY A 20 7.36 12.75 -10.21
C GLY A 20 7.59 11.25 -10.15
N ASP A 21 8.81 10.91 -9.70
CA ASP A 21 9.20 9.56 -9.36
C ASP A 21 8.41 9.09 -8.13
N CYS A 22 7.57 8.09 -8.32
CA CYS A 22 6.78 7.47 -7.26
C CYS A 22 7.31 6.09 -6.93
N TYR A 23 7.12 5.69 -5.68
CA TYR A 23 7.59 4.43 -5.13
C TYR A 23 6.44 3.74 -4.43
N TYR A 24 6.26 2.46 -4.68
CA TYR A 24 5.10 1.76 -4.13
C TYR A 24 5.38 0.30 -3.79
N TYR A 25 4.55 -0.27 -2.93
CA TYR A 25 4.49 -1.71 -2.69
C TYR A 25 3.11 -2.09 -2.17
N TRP A 26 2.68 -3.32 -2.42
CA TRP A 26 1.47 -3.88 -1.83
C TRP A 26 1.76 -4.54 -0.50
N THR A 27 0.81 -4.47 0.42
CA THR A 27 0.86 -5.20 1.67
C THR A 27 -0.53 -5.53 2.19
N HIS A 28 -0.63 -6.57 2.99
CA HIS A 28 -1.81 -6.92 3.76
C HIS A 28 -1.34 -7.49 5.10
N GLN A 29 -1.98 -7.10 6.20
CA GLN A 29 -1.63 -7.57 7.54
C GLN A 29 -2.78 -8.37 8.13
N CYS A 30 -2.49 -9.61 8.49
CA CYS A 30 -3.38 -10.49 9.22
C CYS A 30 -2.91 -10.59 10.67
N VAL A 31 -3.82 -10.51 11.63
CA VAL A 31 -3.49 -10.58 13.06
C VAL A 31 -4.27 -11.69 13.70
N GLU A 32 -3.56 -12.57 14.38
CA GLU A 32 -4.14 -13.64 15.19
C GLU A 32 -3.94 -13.33 16.67
N VAL A 33 -5.01 -13.49 17.44
CA VAL A 33 -4.94 -13.44 18.90
C VAL A 33 -4.60 -14.85 19.39
N ILE A 34 -3.39 -15.03 19.90
CA ILE A 34 -2.92 -16.32 20.45
C ILE A 34 -3.45 -16.49 21.88
N ASP A 35 -3.32 -15.44 22.69
CA ASP A 35 -3.87 -15.37 24.04
C ASP A 35 -4.30 -13.93 24.35
N ALA A 36 -5.61 -13.70 24.48
CA ALA A 36 -6.18 -12.40 24.79
C ALA A 36 -5.83 -11.92 26.20
N SER A 37 -5.66 -12.84 27.16
CA SER A 37 -5.33 -12.52 28.55
C SER A 37 -3.89 -12.02 28.69
N GLN A 38 -2.98 -12.58 27.90
CA GLN A 38 -1.57 -12.19 27.85
C GLN A 38 -1.26 -11.15 26.77
N ARG A 39 -2.27 -10.71 26.01
CA ARG A 39 -2.13 -9.82 24.83
C ARG A 39 -1.12 -10.36 23.82
N GLN A 40 -1.03 -11.68 23.70
CA GLN A 40 -0.15 -12.33 22.76
C GLN A 40 -0.82 -12.34 21.39
N LEU A 41 -0.26 -11.56 20.46
CA LEU A 41 -0.76 -11.40 19.10
C LEU A 41 0.31 -11.86 18.13
N GLN A 42 -0.03 -12.70 17.16
CA GLN A 42 0.83 -13.04 16.04
C GLN A 42 0.43 -12.22 14.81
N GLN A 43 1.38 -11.52 14.21
CA GLN A 43 1.19 -10.76 12.98
C GLN A 43 1.74 -11.55 11.79
N ASN A 44 0.94 -11.67 10.73
CA ASN A 44 1.40 -12.17 9.43
C ASN A 44 1.27 -11.02 8.42
N ILE A 45 2.40 -10.57 7.88
CA ILE A 45 2.44 -9.51 6.89
C ILE A 45 2.71 -10.13 5.53
N LEU A 46 1.73 -10.04 4.64
CA LEU A 46 1.89 -10.32 3.23
C LEU A 46 2.39 -9.03 2.57
N ILE A 47 3.44 -9.11 1.75
CA ILE A 47 4.07 -7.92 1.15
C ILE A 47 4.68 -8.24 -0.20
N SER A 48 4.70 -7.25 -1.11
CA SER A 48 5.54 -7.32 -2.32
C SER A 48 7.01 -7.58 -1.97
N PRO A 49 7.79 -8.25 -2.85
CA PRO A 49 9.18 -8.60 -2.58
C PRO A 49 10.10 -7.37 -2.48
N SER A 50 9.70 -6.26 -3.08
CA SER A 50 10.48 -5.02 -3.13
C SER A 50 9.60 -3.79 -3.26
N ILE A 51 10.22 -2.64 -3.06
CA ILE A 51 9.68 -1.35 -3.48
C ILE A 51 9.78 -1.28 -5.01
N ASN A 52 8.69 -0.90 -5.65
CA ASN A 52 8.58 -0.69 -7.08
C ASN A 52 8.54 0.79 -7.40
N TYR A 53 8.80 1.11 -8.67
CA TYR A 53 8.82 2.48 -9.17
C TYR A 53 7.66 2.71 -10.15
N LEU A 54 7.14 3.94 -10.14
CA LEU A 54 6.08 4.39 -11.02
C LEU A 54 6.32 5.86 -11.38
N GLN A 55 6.11 6.23 -12.65
CA GLN A 55 6.07 7.65 -13.04
C GLN A 55 4.67 8.21 -12.89
N SER A 56 4.49 9.38 -12.26
CA SER A 56 3.13 9.89 -12.02
C SER A 56 2.45 10.54 -13.24
N ASP A 57 3.17 10.75 -14.35
CA ASP A 57 2.66 11.35 -15.60
C ASP A 57 1.84 12.65 -15.38
N GLY A 58 2.31 13.50 -14.46
CA GLY A 58 1.66 14.78 -14.15
C GLY A 58 0.49 14.66 -13.18
N GLN A 59 0.31 13.52 -12.52
CA GLN A 59 -0.62 13.31 -11.40
C GLN A 59 0.12 13.31 -10.05
N SER A 60 -0.62 13.32 -8.93
CA SER A 60 -0.01 12.94 -7.65
C SER A 60 0.33 11.45 -7.66
N CYS A 61 1.30 11.03 -6.85
CA CYS A 61 1.70 9.62 -6.80
C CYS A 61 0.54 8.71 -6.42
N GLU A 62 -0.30 9.12 -5.46
CA GLU A 62 -1.48 8.37 -5.03
C GLU A 62 -2.48 8.19 -6.17
N ALA A 63 -2.83 9.27 -6.88
CA ALA A 63 -3.78 9.22 -7.99
C ALA A 63 -3.25 8.36 -9.14
N ALA A 64 -1.98 8.52 -9.48
CA ALA A 64 -1.34 7.77 -10.57
C ALA A 64 -1.28 6.26 -10.27
N ALA A 65 -1.00 5.92 -9.01
CA ALA A 65 -0.91 4.53 -8.56
C ALA A 65 -2.29 3.88 -8.43
N GLU A 66 -3.29 4.61 -7.92
CA GLU A 66 -4.68 4.13 -7.82
C GLU A 66 -5.28 3.87 -9.21
N ALA A 67 -5.11 4.81 -10.15
CA ALA A 67 -5.59 4.68 -11.53
C ALA A 67 -5.00 3.44 -12.24
N ARG A 68 -3.71 3.16 -12.04
CA ARG A 68 -3.02 2.01 -12.63
C ARG A 68 -3.30 0.70 -11.90
N GLN A 69 -3.58 0.76 -10.60
CA GLN A 69 -3.94 -0.43 -9.83
C GLN A 69 -5.30 -0.98 -10.23
N GLN A 70 -6.28 -0.11 -10.51
CA GLN A 70 -7.67 -0.52 -10.75
C GLN A 70 -7.82 -1.68 -11.74
N PRO A 71 -7.21 -1.66 -12.95
CA PRO A 71 -7.29 -2.78 -13.90
C PRO A 71 -6.50 -4.03 -13.46
N LEU A 72 -5.63 -3.93 -12.46
CA LEU A 72 -4.76 -5.01 -11.98
C LEU A 72 -5.26 -5.63 -10.67
N MET A 73 -6.24 -5.01 -9.99
CA MET A 73 -6.65 -5.37 -8.63
C MET A 73 -7.03 -6.85 -8.49
N GLU A 74 -7.76 -7.42 -9.46
CA GLU A 74 -8.13 -8.84 -9.44
C GLU A 74 -6.91 -9.77 -9.43
N ARG A 75 -5.90 -9.46 -10.26
CA ARG A 75 -4.64 -10.23 -10.32
C ARG A 75 -3.82 -10.07 -9.04
N VAL A 76 -3.76 -8.85 -8.49
CA VAL A 76 -3.06 -8.60 -7.23
C VAL A 76 -3.75 -9.35 -6.09
N LEU A 77 -5.09 -9.27 -5.99
CA LEU A 77 -5.86 -9.99 -4.98
C LEU A 77 -5.70 -11.50 -5.12
N SER A 78 -5.70 -12.03 -6.34
CA SER A 78 -5.46 -13.46 -6.60
C SER A 78 -4.10 -13.90 -6.04
N ALA A 79 -3.02 -13.18 -6.36
CA ALA A 79 -1.68 -13.50 -5.85
C ALA A 79 -1.58 -13.42 -4.31
N PHE A 80 -2.19 -12.40 -3.71
CA PHE A 80 -2.25 -12.30 -2.25
C PHE A 80 -3.08 -13.42 -1.63
N ASN A 81 -4.21 -13.80 -2.24
CA ASN A 81 -5.08 -14.88 -1.77
C ASN A 81 -4.39 -16.26 -1.84
N GLU A 82 -3.54 -16.51 -2.82
CA GLU A 82 -2.74 -17.74 -2.90
C GLU A 82 -1.83 -17.94 -1.68
N ARG A 83 -1.31 -16.85 -1.12
CA ARG A 83 -0.53 -16.84 0.13
C ARG A 83 -1.43 -16.82 1.36
N ALA A 84 -2.47 -15.98 1.36
CA ALA A 84 -3.38 -15.79 2.48
C ALA A 84 -4.11 -17.08 2.88
N GLN A 85 -4.54 -17.91 1.92
CA GLN A 85 -5.21 -19.18 2.19
C GLN A 85 -4.35 -20.19 3.00
N LYS A 86 -3.02 -20.00 3.03
CA LYS A 86 -2.08 -20.83 3.79
C LYS A 86 -1.86 -20.32 5.21
N ILE A 87 -2.47 -19.19 5.56
CA ILE A 87 -2.28 -18.49 6.83
C ILE A 87 -3.66 -18.38 7.50
N ARG A 88 -3.86 -19.13 8.58
CA ARG A 88 -5.15 -19.18 9.32
C ARG A 88 -5.70 -17.80 9.67
N ALA A 89 -4.82 -16.88 10.05
CA ALA A 89 -5.16 -15.53 10.48
C ALA A 89 -5.74 -14.61 9.38
N CYS A 90 -5.61 -14.99 8.10
CA CYS A 90 -5.86 -14.09 6.98
C CYS A 90 -7.28 -14.12 6.41
N ASP A 91 -8.25 -14.78 7.05
CA ASP A 91 -9.67 -14.80 6.65
C ASP A 91 -9.91 -14.78 5.13
N ALA A 92 -9.21 -15.66 4.41
CA ALA A 92 -9.25 -15.67 2.95
C ALA A 92 -10.64 -16.10 2.45
N PRO A 93 -11.17 -15.51 1.35
CA PRO A 93 -10.50 -14.56 0.48
C PRO A 93 -10.45 -13.13 1.04
N LEU A 94 -9.31 -12.47 0.85
CA LEU A 94 -9.10 -11.06 1.17
C LEU A 94 -10.04 -10.18 0.33
N ALA A 95 -10.73 -9.26 1.00
CA ALA A 95 -11.57 -8.26 0.34
C ALA A 95 -10.73 -7.13 -0.30
N SER A 96 -9.53 -6.86 0.23
CA SER A 96 -8.66 -5.79 -0.26
C SER A 96 -7.19 -6.03 0.11
N VAL A 97 -6.31 -5.37 -0.62
CA VAL A 97 -4.89 -5.23 -0.31
C VAL A 97 -4.56 -3.75 -0.19
N THR A 98 -3.61 -3.42 0.68
CA THR A 98 -3.15 -2.04 0.84
C THR A 98 -2.06 -1.75 -0.17
N LEU A 99 -2.27 -0.75 -1.02
CA LEU A 99 -1.21 -0.16 -1.83
C LEU A 99 -0.59 1.01 -1.06
N ARG A 100 0.69 0.89 -0.74
CA ARG A 100 1.45 1.98 -0.13
C ARG A 100 2.22 2.72 -1.20
N VAL A 101 2.07 4.04 -1.23
CA VAL A 101 2.64 4.90 -2.27
C VAL A 101 3.41 6.04 -1.60
N PHE A 102 4.53 6.42 -2.21
CA PHE A 102 5.43 7.45 -1.71
C PHE A 102 5.98 8.28 -2.86
N ASP A 103 6.17 9.57 -2.61
CA ASP A 103 6.82 10.56 -3.45
C ASP A 103 8.35 10.65 -3.22
N SER A 104 8.89 9.78 -2.35
CA SER A 104 10.28 9.82 -1.94
C SER A 104 10.86 8.41 -1.73
N PRO A 105 12.01 8.09 -2.34
CA PRO A 105 12.64 6.77 -2.20
C PRO A 105 13.06 6.50 -0.75
N ARG A 106 13.55 7.52 -0.04
CA ARG A 106 13.95 7.41 1.37
C ARG A 106 12.77 7.06 2.27
N LYS A 107 11.60 7.68 2.01
CA LYS A 107 10.37 7.41 2.78
C LYS A 107 9.89 5.99 2.49
N ALA A 108 9.82 5.58 1.21
CA ALA A 108 9.45 4.23 0.83
C ALA A 108 10.35 3.17 1.51
N THR A 109 11.68 3.37 1.44
CA THR A 109 12.69 2.51 2.07
C THR A 109 12.45 2.39 3.57
N TRP A 110 12.30 3.52 4.27
CA TRP A 110 12.07 3.52 5.71
C TRP A 110 10.80 2.73 6.12
N TYR A 111 9.69 2.92 5.40
CA TYR A 111 8.45 2.20 5.69
C TYR A 111 8.55 0.71 5.36
N PHE A 112 9.15 0.37 4.21
CA PHE A 112 9.34 -1.02 3.79
C PHE A 112 10.21 -1.77 4.79
N ASP A 113 11.39 -1.24 5.13
CA ASP A 113 12.32 -1.83 6.09
C ASP A 113 11.68 -2.04 7.45
N ARG A 114 10.86 -1.06 7.90
CA ARG A 114 10.12 -1.17 9.16
C ARG A 114 9.07 -2.28 9.10
N THR A 115 8.37 -2.43 7.96
CA THR A 115 7.39 -3.49 7.75
C THR A 115 8.06 -4.86 7.79
N ILE A 116 9.19 -5.04 7.09
CA ILE A 116 9.88 -6.35 7.00
C ILE A 116 10.78 -6.67 8.20
N ARG A 117 11.10 -5.70 9.06
CA ARG A 117 11.99 -5.89 10.23
C ARG A 117 11.56 -7.10 11.07
N PRO A 118 12.41 -8.10 11.33
CA PRO A 118 12.05 -9.26 12.13
C PRO A 118 11.59 -8.89 13.56
N SER A 119 10.63 -9.67 14.09
CA SER A 119 10.29 -9.68 15.51
C SER A 119 9.64 -11.02 15.86
N GLU A 120 9.72 -11.45 17.13
CA GLU A 120 9.25 -12.77 17.59
C GLU A 120 7.80 -13.07 17.18
N ASN A 121 6.93 -12.07 17.27
CA ASN A 121 5.51 -12.21 16.99
C ASN A 121 5.10 -11.76 15.58
N LYS A 122 6.05 -11.67 14.64
CA LYS A 122 5.79 -11.20 13.28
C LYS A 122 6.42 -12.12 12.25
N ASN A 123 5.57 -12.66 11.40
CA ASN A 123 5.97 -13.38 10.21
C ASN A 123 5.77 -12.48 8.98
N VAL A 124 6.74 -12.47 8.07
CA VAL A 124 6.70 -11.70 6.83
C VAL A 124 6.73 -12.68 5.67
N VAL A 125 5.71 -12.62 4.82
CA VAL A 125 5.52 -13.52 3.69
C VAL A 125 5.54 -12.69 2.41
N THR A 126 6.51 -12.94 1.54
CA THR A 126 6.59 -12.27 0.25
C THR A 126 5.55 -12.84 -0.73
N VAL A 127 4.93 -11.94 -1.49
CA VAL A 127 3.99 -12.26 -2.57
C VAL A 127 4.68 -11.95 -3.89
N ASP A 128 5.19 -12.98 -4.55
CA ASP A 128 5.95 -12.86 -5.80
C ASP A 128 5.03 -12.72 -7.01
N ASN A 129 5.61 -12.43 -8.19
CA ASN A 129 4.90 -12.36 -9.49
C ASN A 129 3.74 -11.35 -9.55
N LEU A 130 3.82 -10.28 -8.77
CA LEU A 130 2.88 -9.17 -8.83
C LEU A 130 3.06 -8.38 -10.13
N PRO A 131 1.96 -7.90 -10.77
CA PRO A 131 2.06 -7.05 -11.94
C PRO A 131 2.72 -5.70 -11.58
N PRO A 132 3.50 -5.08 -12.48
CA PRO A 132 3.89 -3.68 -12.31
C PRO A 132 2.66 -2.77 -12.49
N LEU A 133 2.65 -1.62 -11.79
CA LEU A 133 1.69 -0.55 -12.01
C LEU A 133 2.01 0.22 -13.30
#